data_AF-A0A2E0X2N3-F1
#
_entry.id   AF-A0A2E0X2N3-F1
#
_cell.length_a   1.000
_cell.length_b   1.000
_cell.length_c   1.000
_cell.angle_alpha   90.00
_cell.angle_beta   90.00
_cell.angle_gamma   90.00
#
_symmetry.space_group_name_H-M   'P 1'
#
loop_
_entity.id
_entity.type
_entity.pdbx_description
1 polymer ?
#
loop_
_entity_poly.entity_id
_entity_poly.type
_entity_poly.pdbx_seq_one_letter_code
_entity_poly.pdbx_strand_id
1 'polypeptide(L)'
;MVLTMTIELPNHDLDEEGYHEPEECQKCLEAEHAVVCECRCGDCCRRLIIEASLADAEREPRIAQRGSPVRDFDEVVGYLLNGQGDSLSCVFLDEASNACTIWSTRPGVCRFYDCDSQRAQQQLNL
;
A
#
# COMPACT_ATOMS: atom_id res chain seq x y z
N MET A 1 23.31 26.35 -7.19
CA MET A 1 21.96 26.31 -7.77
C MET A 1 21.28 25.09 -7.19
N VAL A 2 20.41 25.29 -6.20
CA VAL A 2 19.55 24.21 -5.70
C VAL A 2 18.38 24.15 -6.68
N LEU A 3 18.23 23.04 -7.40
CA LEU A 3 17.00 22.78 -8.15
C LEU A 3 15.90 22.52 -7.11
N THR A 4 15.15 23.56 -6.75
CA THR A 4 13.84 23.39 -6.14
C THR A 4 12.91 22.90 -7.25
N MET A 5 12.71 21.58 -7.34
CA MET A 5 11.62 21.01 -8.12
C MET A 5 10.32 21.40 -7.43
N THR A 6 9.73 22.53 -7.84
CA THR A 6 8.34 22.85 -7.56
C THR A 6 7.48 21.94 -8.42
N ILE A 7 7.19 20.74 -7.90
CA ILE A 7 6.12 19.92 -8.46
C ILE A 7 4.83 20.57 -7.96
N GLU A 8 4.19 21.38 -8.80
CA GLU A 8 2.82 21.84 -8.56
C GLU A 8 1.89 20.63 -8.70
N LEU A 9 1.70 19.89 -7.62
CA LEU A 9 0.68 18.84 -7.52
C LEU A 9 -0.66 19.52 -7.24
N PRO A 10 -1.61 19.55 -8.19
CA PRO A 10 -2.95 20.04 -7.89
C PRO A 10 -3.55 19.19 -6.75
N ASN A 11 -4.16 19.85 -5.76
CA ASN A 11 -4.74 19.26 -4.53
C ASN A 11 -3.78 18.75 -3.45
N HIS A 12 -2.52 19.19 -3.44
CA HIS A 12 -1.62 18.95 -2.32
C HIS A 12 -1.87 20.03 -1.25
N ASP A 13 -2.55 19.67 -0.15
CA ASP A 13 -2.96 20.60 0.93
C ASP A 13 -1.73 20.95 1.80
N LEU A 14 -0.81 21.72 1.21
CA LEU A 14 0.42 22.21 1.83
C LEU A 14 0.12 23.39 2.77
N ASP A 15 0.90 23.52 3.84
CA ASP A 15 0.92 24.69 4.71
C ASP A 15 1.51 25.93 4.02
N GLU A 16 1.54 27.06 4.74
CA GLU A 16 2.08 28.34 4.23
C GLU A 16 3.57 28.27 3.83
N GLU A 17 4.30 27.27 4.31
CA GLU A 17 5.71 27.03 4.01
C GLU A 17 5.91 26.01 2.87
N GLY A 18 4.83 25.41 2.37
CA GLY A 18 4.86 24.41 1.30
C GLY A 18 5.13 22.99 1.80
N TYR A 19 4.87 22.70 3.07
CA TYR A 19 5.07 21.40 3.71
C TYR A 19 3.78 20.85 4.30
N HIS A 20 3.72 19.55 4.56
CA HIS A 20 2.72 18.94 5.45
C HIS A 20 3.38 17.76 6.15
N GLU A 21 2.79 17.29 7.24
CA GLU A 21 3.35 16.16 7.98
C GLU A 21 3.29 14.86 7.15
N PRO A 22 4.18 13.87 7.39
CA PRO A 22 4.19 12.61 6.64
C PRO A 22 2.85 11.86 6.63
N GLU A 23 2.06 12.02 7.69
CA GLU A 23 0.71 11.42 7.81
C GLU A 23 -0.30 12.06 6.85
N GLU A 24 -0.15 13.35 6.57
CA GLU A 24 -0.97 14.11 5.62
C GLU A 24 -0.56 13.79 4.17
N CYS A 25 0.71 13.41 3.97
CA CYS A 25 1.22 12.89 2.70
C CYS A 25 0.47 11.65 2.22
N GLN A 26 0.17 10.72 3.14
CA GLN A 26 -0.53 9.48 2.80
C GLN A 26 -1.92 9.79 2.21
N LYS A 27 -2.64 10.78 2.74
CA LYS A 27 -3.96 11.18 2.23
C LYS A 27 -3.88 11.73 0.82
N CYS A 28 -2.91 12.61 0.56
CA CYS A 28 -2.70 13.19 -0.77
C CYS A 28 -2.32 12.10 -1.79
N LEU A 29 -1.40 11.21 -1.43
CA LEU A 29 -1.02 10.08 -2.27
C LEU A 29 -2.20 9.16 -2.58
N GLU A 30 -3.02 8.83 -1.58
CA GLU A 30 -4.22 8.02 -1.77
C GLU A 30 -5.28 8.71 -2.66
N ALA A 31 -5.40 10.04 -2.59
CA ALA A 31 -6.36 10.79 -3.40
C ALA A 31 -5.93 10.88 -4.88
N GLU A 32 -4.65 11.18 -5.15
CA GLU A 32 -4.17 11.52 -6.49
C GLU A 32 -3.51 10.33 -7.23
N HIS A 33 -2.99 9.33 -6.50
CA HIS A 33 -2.15 8.27 -7.09
C HIS A 33 -2.67 6.85 -6.85
N ALA A 34 -3.80 6.67 -6.18
CA ALA A 34 -4.40 5.35 -6.03
C ALA A 34 -4.87 4.79 -7.39
N VAL A 35 -4.40 3.60 -7.73
CA VAL A 35 -4.82 2.84 -8.92
C VAL A 35 -5.92 1.86 -8.54
N VAL A 36 -7.10 2.02 -9.15
CA VAL A 36 -8.21 1.09 -8.97
C VAL A 36 -8.12 -0.02 -10.02
N CYS A 37 -7.35 -1.07 -9.73
CA CYS A 37 -7.42 -2.29 -10.54
C CYS A 37 -8.65 -3.12 -10.15
N GLU A 38 -9.60 -3.28 -11.07
CA GLU A 38 -10.81 -4.12 -10.88
C GLU A 38 -10.48 -5.62 -10.75
N CYS A 39 -9.28 -6.03 -11.17
CA CYS A 39 -8.85 -7.42 -11.37
C CYS A 39 -8.94 -8.33 -10.14
N ARG A 40 -9.02 -7.78 -8.90
CA ARG A 40 -8.98 -8.47 -7.58
C ARG A 40 -7.92 -9.58 -7.41
N CYS A 41 -6.97 -9.68 -8.33
CA CYS A 41 -6.23 -10.90 -8.69
C CYS A 41 -5.14 -11.32 -7.71
N GLY A 42 -5.02 -10.62 -6.56
CA GLY A 42 -3.99 -10.92 -5.56
C GLY A 42 -2.55 -10.70 -6.02
N ASP A 43 -2.29 -10.03 -7.14
CA ASP A 43 -0.92 -9.91 -7.67
C ASP A 43 -0.01 -9.09 -6.73
N CYS A 44 -0.52 -8.00 -6.16
CA CYS A 44 0.19 -7.25 -5.11
C CYS A 44 0.46 -8.14 -3.88
N CYS A 45 -0.51 -8.97 -3.50
CA CYS A 45 -0.38 -9.91 -2.38
C CYS A 45 0.74 -10.93 -2.56
N ARG A 46 1.13 -11.25 -3.80
CA ARG A 46 2.21 -12.22 -4.10
C ARG A 46 3.58 -11.58 -4.29
N ARG A 47 3.62 -10.29 -4.64
CA ARG A 47 4.83 -9.63 -5.15
C ARG A 47 5.40 -8.58 -4.23
N LEU A 48 4.55 -7.92 -3.45
CA LEU A 48 4.99 -6.83 -2.59
C LEU A 48 5.35 -7.35 -1.21
N ILE A 49 6.34 -6.69 -0.61
CA ILE A 49 6.44 -6.59 0.84
C ILE A 49 5.45 -5.50 1.25
N ILE A 50 4.45 -5.86 2.04
CA ILE A 50 3.30 -5.01 2.33
C ILE A 50 3.37 -4.59 3.79
N GLU A 51 3.86 -3.38 4.01
CA GLU A 51 3.76 -2.67 5.27
C GLU A 51 2.49 -1.82 5.25
N ALA A 52 1.60 -2.06 6.20
CA ALA A 52 0.35 -1.33 6.39
C ALA A 52 0.49 -0.39 7.60
N SER A 53 0.00 0.84 7.45
CA SER A 53 0.02 1.83 8.53
C SER A 53 -1.04 1.55 9.59
N LEU A 54 -0.97 2.26 10.71
CA LEU A 54 -2.03 2.22 11.73
C LEU A 54 -3.38 2.68 11.15
N ALA A 55 -3.39 3.71 10.30
CA ALA A 55 -4.59 4.19 9.62
C ALA A 55 -5.18 3.14 8.66
N ASP A 56 -4.34 2.34 7.99
CA ASP A 56 -4.81 1.18 7.21
C ASP A 56 -5.51 0.16 8.12
N ALA A 57 -4.96 -0.09 9.31
CA ALA A 57 -5.53 -1.03 10.28
C ALA A 57 -6.81 -0.51 10.96
N GLU A 58 -6.96 0.79 11.14
CA GLU A 58 -8.22 1.40 11.58
C GLU A 58 -9.31 1.23 10.51
N ARG A 59 -8.95 1.43 9.23
CA ARG A 59 -9.86 1.26 8.10
C ARG A 59 -10.21 -0.20 7.82
N GLU A 60 -9.26 -1.12 8.03
CA GLU A 60 -9.45 -2.57 7.91
C GLU A 60 -8.94 -3.28 9.17
N PRO A 61 -9.78 -3.44 10.21
CA PRO A 61 -9.37 -4.02 11.49
C PRO A 61 -8.80 -5.43 11.41
N ARG A 62 -9.07 -6.19 10.34
CA ARG A 62 -8.47 -7.50 10.14
C ARG A 62 -6.95 -7.42 9.97
N ILE A 63 -6.40 -6.28 9.53
CA ILE A 63 -4.95 -6.04 9.45
C ILE A 63 -4.31 -6.21 10.82
N ALA A 64 -4.83 -5.55 11.86
CA ALA A 64 -4.30 -5.68 13.21
C ALA A 64 -4.45 -7.10 13.79
N GLN A 65 -5.47 -7.84 13.34
CA GLN A 65 -5.75 -9.21 13.82
C GLN A 65 -4.85 -10.27 13.19
N ARG A 66 -4.40 -10.06 11.94
CA ARG A 66 -3.74 -11.09 11.12
C ARG A 66 -2.33 -10.71 10.69
N GLY A 67 -2.02 -9.42 10.62
CA GLY A 67 -0.69 -8.92 10.28
C GLY A 67 0.29 -9.10 11.43
N SER A 68 1.57 -9.15 11.10
CA SER A 68 2.64 -9.15 12.11
C SER A 68 2.91 -7.70 12.55
N PRO A 69 2.84 -7.36 13.85
CA PRO A 69 3.07 -5.98 14.29
C PRO A 69 4.52 -5.58 14.05
N VAL A 70 4.72 -4.40 13.44
CA VAL A 70 6.01 -3.71 13.35
C VAL A 70 6.10 -2.77 14.53
N ARG A 71 7.24 -2.79 15.23
CA ARG A 71 7.42 -2.03 16.47
C ARG A 71 8.62 -1.11 16.39
N ASP A 72 8.44 0.10 16.90
CA ASP A 72 9.54 0.97 17.31
C ASP A 72 9.62 0.93 18.85
N PHE A 73 10.68 0.31 19.36
CA PHE A 73 10.77 -0.13 20.75
C PHE A 73 9.53 -0.95 21.18
N ASP A 74 8.73 -0.42 22.10
CA ASP A 74 7.53 -1.09 22.63
C ASP A 74 6.22 -0.62 21.95
N GLU A 75 6.29 0.38 21.06
CA GLU A 75 5.14 0.95 20.36
C GLU A 75 4.91 0.24 19.02
N VAL A 76 3.65 -0.07 18.69
CA VAL A 76 3.29 -0.60 17.38
C VAL A 76 3.15 0.56 16.41
N VAL A 77 3.97 0.56 15.36
CA VAL A 77 3.99 1.63 14.34
C VAL A 77 3.35 1.19 13.01
N GLY A 78 3.02 -0.10 12.88
CA GLY A 78 2.38 -0.63 11.68
C GLY A 78 2.28 -2.15 11.69
N TYR A 79 1.96 -2.73 10.53
CA TYR A 79 1.78 -4.17 10.36
C TYR A 79 2.40 -4.67 9.06
N LEU A 80 3.22 -5.71 9.14
CA LEU A 80 3.68 -6.46 7.97
C LEU A 80 2.63 -7.51 7.61
N LEU A 81 2.11 -7.46 6.38
CA LEU A 81 1.04 -8.34 5.94
C LEU A 81 1.52 -9.61 5.25
N ASN A 82 2.81 -9.73 4.94
CA ASN A 82 3.38 -10.96 4.40
C ASN A 82 3.31 -12.07 5.46
N GLY A 83 2.92 -13.26 5.02
CA GLY A 83 2.84 -14.45 5.86
C GLY A 83 4.20 -14.83 6.43
N GLN A 84 4.18 -15.50 7.58
CA GLN A 84 5.37 -16.09 8.17
C GLN A 84 5.54 -17.52 7.63
N GLY A 85 6.78 -17.96 7.37
CA GLY A 85 7.10 -19.30 6.88
C GLY A 85 7.40 -19.34 5.38
N ASP A 86 7.07 -20.46 4.73
CA ASP A 86 7.52 -20.76 3.36
C ASP A 86 6.81 -19.93 2.27
N SER A 87 5.60 -19.42 2.55
CA SER A 87 4.89 -18.51 1.66
C SER A 87 5.01 -17.09 2.20
N LEU A 88 5.87 -16.28 1.57
CA LEU A 88 5.97 -14.84 1.82
C LEU A 88 4.77 -14.05 1.25
N SER A 89 3.70 -14.74 0.85
CA SER A 89 2.48 -14.11 0.33
C SER A 89 1.73 -13.38 1.44
N CYS A 90 1.02 -12.32 1.07
CA CYS A 90 0.14 -11.60 1.99
C CYS A 90 -0.88 -12.53 2.66
N VAL A 91 -1.08 -12.38 3.97
CA VAL A 91 -2.06 -13.13 4.76
C VAL A 91 -3.50 -12.98 4.27
N PHE A 92 -3.79 -11.95 3.45
CA PHE A 92 -5.12 -11.72 2.88
C PHE A 92 -5.34 -12.32 1.49
N LEU A 93 -4.33 -12.99 0.93
CA LEU A 93 -4.48 -13.78 -0.29
C LEU A 93 -5.29 -15.04 0.01
N ASP A 94 -6.43 -15.18 -0.65
CA ASP A 94 -7.08 -16.49 -0.77
C ASP A 94 -6.41 -17.25 -1.91
N GLU A 95 -5.60 -18.25 -1.56
CA GLU A 95 -4.87 -19.05 -2.56
C GLU A 95 -5.80 -19.90 -3.44
N ALA A 96 -6.99 -20.26 -2.96
CA ALA A 96 -7.92 -21.08 -3.74
C ALA A 96 -8.58 -20.28 -4.87
N SER A 97 -9.01 -19.04 -4.59
CA SER A 97 -9.62 -18.16 -5.60
C SER A 97 -8.63 -17.20 -6.27
N ASN A 98 -7.39 -17.14 -5.77
CA ASN A 98 -6.38 -16.17 -6.18
C ASN A 98 -6.86 -14.70 -6.04
N ALA A 99 -7.61 -14.41 -4.97
CA ALA A 99 -8.20 -13.11 -4.74
C ALA A 99 -7.78 -12.49 -3.40
N CYS A 100 -7.70 -11.16 -3.35
CA CYS A 100 -7.47 -10.44 -2.10
C CYS A 100 -8.78 -10.32 -1.31
N THR A 101 -8.81 -10.88 -0.10
CA THR A 101 -9.99 -10.91 0.79
C THR A 101 -10.32 -9.57 1.46
N ILE A 102 -9.43 -8.57 1.32
CA ILE A 102 -9.61 -7.19 1.78
C ILE A 102 -9.59 -6.18 0.62
N TRP A 103 -9.84 -6.62 -0.62
CA TRP A 103 -9.64 -5.78 -1.81
C TRP A 103 -10.27 -4.38 -1.73
N SER A 104 -11.49 -4.26 -1.20
CA SER A 104 -12.21 -2.97 -1.09
C SER A 104 -11.59 -1.99 -0.09
N THR A 105 -10.89 -2.52 0.93
CA THR A 105 -10.32 -1.78 2.06
C THR A 105 -8.80 -1.89 2.12
N ARG A 106 -8.19 -2.43 1.06
CA ARG A 106 -6.75 -2.71 0.94
C ARG A 106 -5.87 -1.52 1.38
N PRO A 107 -4.70 -1.77 1.97
CA PRO A 107 -3.81 -0.73 2.45
C PRO A 107 -3.30 0.15 1.31
N GLY A 108 -2.85 1.37 1.63
CA GLY A 108 -2.39 2.36 0.63
C GLY A 108 -1.38 1.79 -0.37
N VAL A 109 -0.36 1.07 0.13
CA VAL A 109 0.66 0.41 -0.72
C VAL A 109 0.06 -0.55 -1.76
N CYS A 110 -1.04 -1.25 -1.44
CA CYS A 110 -1.74 -2.11 -2.39
C CYS A 110 -2.64 -1.34 -3.36
N ARG A 111 -3.05 -0.11 -3.03
CA ARG A 111 -3.81 0.78 -3.92
C ARG A 111 -2.89 1.43 -4.95
N PHE A 112 -1.62 1.65 -4.62
CA PHE A 112 -0.63 2.20 -5.56
C PHE A 112 -0.08 1.16 -6.55
N TYR A 113 -0.42 -0.12 -6.38
CA TYR A 113 0.04 -1.20 -7.25
C TYR A 113 -0.87 -1.39 -8.46
N ASP A 114 -0.34 -1.09 -9.64
CA ASP A 114 -1.03 -1.31 -10.92
C ASP A 114 -0.79 -2.74 -11.45
N CYS A 115 -1.77 -3.63 -11.29
CA CYS A 115 -1.68 -5.03 -11.75
C CYS A 115 -1.54 -5.15 -13.28
N ASP A 116 -2.06 -4.18 -14.04
CA ASP A 116 -2.11 -4.25 -15.50
C ASP A 116 -0.77 -3.82 -16.11
N SER A 117 -0.22 -2.70 -15.63
CA SER A 117 1.12 -2.24 -16.03
C SER A 117 2.21 -3.27 -15.73
N GLN A 118 2.11 -3.95 -14.58
CA GLN A 118 3.09 -4.95 -14.15
C GLN A 118 3.08 -6.20 -15.03
N ARG A 119 1.90 -6.64 -15.48
CA ARG A 119 1.76 -7.75 -16.42
C ARG A 119 2.29 -7.40 -17.81
N ALA A 120 2.03 -6.19 -18.29
CA ALA A 120 2.53 -5.72 -19.58
C ALA A 120 4.06 -5.69 -19.62
N GLN A 121 4.71 -5.23 -18.54
CA GLN A 121 6.17 -5.22 -18.43
C GLN A 121 6.78 -6.62 -18.47
N GLN A 122 6.13 -7.62 -17.86
CA GLN A 122 6.63 -9.00 -17.90
C GLN A 122 6.58 -9.62 -19.28
N GLN A 123 5.58 -9.28 -20.10
CA GLN A 123 5.46 -9.76 -21.47
C GLN A 123 6.52 -9.19 -22.41
N LEU A 124 7.09 -8.03 -22.09
CA LEU A 124 8.17 -7.41 -22.85
C LEU A 124 9.56 -7.95 -22.51
N ASN A 125 9.69 -8.63 -21.36
CA ASN A 125 10.95 -9.19 -20.85
C ASN A 125 11.09 -10.70 -21.09
N LEU A 126 10.25 -11.28 -21.96
CA LEU A 126 10.22 -12.68 -22.39
C LEU A 126 10.45 -12.79 -23.89
#